data_AF-A0A959GHG9-F1
#
_entry.id   AF-A0A959GHG9-F1
#
_cell.length_a   1.000
_cell.length_b   1.000
_cell.length_c   1.000
_cell.angle_alpha   90.00
_cell.angle_beta   90.00
_cell.angle_gamma   90.00
#
_symmetry.space_group_name_H-M   'P 1'
#
loop_
_entity.id
_entity.type
_entity.pdbx_description
1 polymer ?
#
loop_
_entity_poly.entity_id
_entity_poly.type
_entity_poly.pdbx_seq_one_letter_code
_entity_poly.pdbx_strand_id
1 'polypeptide(L)'
;MVEKEPEKAKPQANISDSKNVVQGSSIQGQNVHIGDIHYHSTPPKKTGPASPEQLEDIRRLISRGKVEPAIKALLDLAEGQDEDWADSLHMLSNQWQDLNKRERLGAIAYSDATVRRNQIIQSLLQAARSLQEEA
;
A
#
# COMPACT_ATOMS: atom_id res chain seq x y z
N MET A 1 7.23 -45.90 -30.99
CA MET A 1 8.42 -45.45 -30.23
C MET A 1 8.56 -43.96 -30.52
N VAL A 2 8.33 -43.10 -29.52
CA VAL A 2 8.44 -41.64 -29.67
C VAL A 2 9.55 -41.19 -28.74
N GLU A 3 10.66 -40.73 -29.32
CA GLU A 3 11.81 -40.16 -28.63
C GLU A 3 11.45 -38.77 -28.10
N LYS A 4 11.72 -38.50 -26.82
CA LYS A 4 11.57 -37.18 -26.19
C LYS A 4 12.91 -36.45 -26.22
N GLU A 5 12.91 -35.22 -26.74
CA GLU A 5 14.03 -34.28 -26.71
C GLU A 5 14.38 -33.83 -25.26
N PRO A 6 15.66 -33.51 -24.97
CA PRO A 6 16.06 -32.99 -23.66
C PRO A 6 15.92 -31.46 -23.55
N GLU A 7 15.32 -31.02 -22.45
CA GLU A 7 15.07 -29.65 -22.02
C GLU A 7 16.38 -28.89 -21.67
N LYS A 8 16.60 -27.72 -22.29
CA LYS A 8 17.76 -26.85 -22.04
C LYS A 8 17.64 -26.15 -20.67
N ALA A 9 18.58 -26.44 -19.76
CA ALA A 9 18.70 -25.76 -18.47
C ALA A 9 19.12 -24.28 -18.64
N LYS A 10 18.41 -23.37 -17.95
CA LYS A 10 18.72 -21.93 -17.92
C LYS A 10 19.93 -21.65 -17.00
N PRO A 11 20.85 -20.75 -17.36
CA PRO A 11 21.98 -20.39 -16.50
C PRO A 11 21.53 -19.55 -15.29
N GLN A 12 21.85 -20.00 -14.08
CA GLN A 12 21.74 -19.19 -12.86
C GLN A 12 22.96 -18.27 -12.74
N ALA A 13 22.73 -16.96 -12.74
CA ALA A 13 23.79 -15.98 -12.51
C ALA A 13 24.15 -15.93 -11.02
N ASN A 14 25.37 -16.33 -10.67
CA ASN A 14 25.93 -16.15 -9.33
C ASN A 14 26.50 -14.74 -9.21
N ILE A 15 25.93 -13.93 -8.32
CA ILE A 15 26.39 -12.57 -8.03
C ILE A 15 27.43 -12.67 -6.90
N SER A 16 28.69 -12.90 -7.25
CA SER A 16 29.76 -13.10 -6.27
C SER A 16 30.49 -11.82 -5.80
N ASP A 17 30.21 -10.66 -6.41
CA ASP A 17 30.98 -9.41 -6.19
C ASP A 17 30.21 -8.28 -5.51
N SER A 18 29.12 -8.60 -4.79
CA SER A 18 28.39 -7.58 -4.02
C SER A 18 29.09 -7.30 -2.69
N LYS A 19 29.58 -6.07 -2.53
CA LYS A 19 30.36 -5.55 -1.37
C LYS A 19 29.68 -5.66 0.02
N ASN A 20 28.45 -6.17 0.09
CA ASN A 20 27.65 -6.33 1.31
C ASN A 20 27.33 -7.80 1.66
N VAL A 21 27.95 -8.78 0.99
CA VAL A 21 27.72 -10.20 1.29
C VAL A 21 28.76 -10.69 2.31
N VAL A 22 28.29 -11.16 3.46
CA VAL A 22 29.14 -11.81 4.49
C VAL A 22 29.70 -13.12 3.93
N GLN A 23 31.02 -13.25 3.95
CA GLN A 23 31.75 -14.40 3.40
C GLN A 23 31.34 -15.68 4.15
N GLY A 24 30.62 -16.57 3.46
CA GLY A 24 30.07 -17.81 4.01
C GLY A 24 28.56 -18.01 3.78
N SER A 25 27.83 -16.97 3.39
CA SER A 25 26.40 -17.07 3.07
C SER A 25 26.19 -17.48 1.61
N SER A 26 25.77 -18.73 1.38
CA SER A 26 25.23 -19.14 0.08
C SER A 26 23.81 -18.58 -0.04
N ILE A 27 23.68 -17.39 -0.65
CA ILE A 27 22.37 -16.86 -1.00
C ILE A 27 21.91 -17.61 -2.26
N GLN A 28 21.27 -18.77 -2.05
CA GLN A 28 20.46 -19.39 -3.08
C GLN A 28 19.36 -18.38 -3.43
N GLY A 29 19.30 -17.96 -4.69
CA GLY A 29 18.29 -17.03 -5.23
C GLY A 29 16.88 -17.62 -5.26
N GLN A 30 16.42 -18.14 -4.14
CA GLN A 30 15.04 -18.50 -3.89
C GLN A 30 14.44 -17.41 -3.01
N ASN A 31 13.58 -16.60 -3.60
CA ASN A 31 12.49 -15.87 -2.93
C ASN A 31 12.83 -15.33 -1.54
N VAL A 32 13.74 -14.36 -1.49
CA VAL A 32 14.01 -13.60 -0.26
C VAL A 32 12.84 -12.64 -0.04
N HIS A 33 11.80 -13.09 0.67
CA HIS A 33 10.66 -12.25 1.08
C HIS A 33 11.00 -11.57 2.41
N ILE A 34 11.79 -10.49 2.35
CA ILE A 34 12.05 -9.64 3.52
C ILE A 34 10.91 -8.62 3.59
N GLY A 35 9.90 -8.94 4.40
CA GLY A 35 8.77 -8.05 4.66
C GLY A 35 7.41 -8.73 4.78
N ASP A 36 7.33 -10.01 5.14
CA ASP A 36 6.06 -10.70 5.41
C ASP A 36 5.34 -10.12 6.65
N ILE A 37 4.75 -8.95 6.48
CA ILE A 37 3.49 -8.63 7.15
C ILE A 37 2.41 -9.18 6.21
N HIS A 38 2.03 -10.44 6.41
CA HIS A 38 0.85 -11.00 5.78
C HIS A 38 -0.40 -10.23 6.23
N TYR A 39 -0.78 -9.19 5.49
CA TYR A 39 -2.18 -8.82 5.42
C TYR A 39 -2.82 -9.82 4.47
N HIS A 40 -3.53 -10.80 5.03
CA HIS A 40 -4.60 -11.44 4.28
C HIS A 40 -5.71 -10.41 4.05
N SER A 41 -5.46 -9.51 3.10
CA SER A 41 -6.49 -8.74 2.44
C SER A 41 -6.31 -9.07 0.97
N THR A 42 -6.79 -10.25 0.58
CA THR A 42 -7.21 -10.44 -0.81
C THR A 42 -8.07 -9.24 -1.15
N PRO A 43 -7.71 -8.40 -2.15
CA PRO A 43 -8.52 -7.25 -2.48
C PRO A 43 -9.91 -7.78 -2.82
N PRO A 44 -10.97 -7.43 -2.06
CA PRO A 44 -12.30 -7.85 -2.44
C PRO A 44 -12.61 -7.13 -3.74
N LYS A 45 -12.55 -7.88 -4.84
CA LYS A 45 -13.06 -7.43 -6.14
C LYS A 45 -14.58 -7.29 -5.98
N LYS A 46 -15.06 -6.09 -5.67
CA LYS A 46 -16.51 -5.81 -5.56
C LYS A 46 -16.85 -4.46 -6.16
N THR A 47 -17.32 -4.54 -7.40
CA THR A 47 -18.29 -3.62 -8.01
C THR A 47 -19.57 -3.65 -7.17
N GLY A 48 -19.72 -2.72 -6.23
CA GLY A 48 -20.92 -2.58 -5.38
C GLY A 48 -20.76 -1.47 -4.34
N PRO A 49 -21.86 -0.95 -3.77
CA PRO A 49 -21.80 0.08 -2.74
C PRO A 49 -20.96 -0.41 -1.56
N ALA A 50 -20.20 0.50 -0.95
CA ALA A 50 -19.27 0.17 0.11
C ALA A 50 -19.99 -0.54 1.28
N SER A 51 -19.57 -1.77 1.58
CA SER A 51 -20.10 -2.50 2.73
C SER A 51 -19.69 -1.80 4.04
N PRO A 52 -20.58 -1.74 5.05
CA PRO A 52 -20.22 -1.21 6.37
C PRO A 52 -19.00 -1.90 6.98
N GLU A 53 -18.77 -3.19 6.70
CA GLU A 53 -17.58 -3.92 7.14
C GLU A 53 -16.29 -3.37 6.52
N GLN A 54 -16.32 -2.98 5.24
CA GLN A 54 -15.16 -2.42 4.54
C GLN A 54 -14.79 -1.04 5.11
N LEU A 55 -15.79 -0.22 5.41
CA LEU A 55 -15.60 1.08 6.05
C LEU A 55 -15.03 0.94 7.47
N GLU A 56 -15.45 -0.09 8.22
CA GLU A 56 -14.92 -0.36 9.54
C GLU A 56 -13.46 -0.83 9.50
N ASP A 57 -13.09 -1.65 8.52
CA ASP A 57 -11.70 -2.03 8.28
C ASP A 57 -10.84 -0.82 7.89
N ILE A 58 -11.35 0.11 7.08
CA ILE A 58 -10.66 1.36 6.74
C ILE A 58 -10.45 2.22 7.99
N ARG A 59 -11.47 2.37 8.84
CA ARG A 59 -11.34 3.07 10.13
C ARG A 59 -10.28 2.42 11.03
N ARG A 60 -10.20 1.09 11.02
CA ARG A 60 -9.17 0.33 11.73
C ARG A 60 -7.77 0.55 11.17
N LEU A 61 -7.62 0.72 9.86
CA LEU A 61 -6.34 1.09 9.25
C LEU A 61 -5.91 2.51 9.69
N ILE A 62 -6.84 3.47 9.65
CA ILE A 62 -6.59 4.85 10.07
C ILE A 62 -6.18 4.92 11.55
N SER A 63 -6.90 4.24 12.44
CA SER A 63 -6.59 4.23 13.89
C SER A 63 -5.25 3.59 14.23
N ARG A 64 -4.75 2.70 13.35
CA ARG A 64 -3.43 2.08 13.46
C ARG A 64 -2.31 2.91 12.82
N GLY A 65 -2.61 4.11 12.32
CA GLY A 65 -1.66 4.97 11.61
C GLY A 65 -1.30 4.47 10.21
N LYS A 66 -2.03 3.49 9.67
CA LYS A 66 -1.82 2.91 8.34
C LYS A 66 -2.59 3.73 7.30
N VAL A 67 -2.19 5.00 7.17
CA VAL A 67 -2.88 6.01 6.35
C VAL A 67 -2.81 5.65 4.86
N GLU A 68 -1.65 5.23 4.36
CA GLU A 68 -1.48 4.86 2.95
C GLU A 68 -2.34 3.65 2.51
N PRO A 69 -2.37 2.53 3.26
CA PRO A 69 -3.33 1.46 3.00
C PRO A 69 -4.78 1.91 3.08
N ALA A 70 -5.12 2.83 4.00
CA ALA A 70 -6.48 3.35 4.14
C ALA A 70 -6.89 4.20 2.92
N ILE A 71 -6.01 5.08 2.43
CA ILE A 71 -6.23 5.87 1.22
C ILE A 71 -6.45 4.96 0.02
N LYS A 72 -5.61 3.93 -0.14
CA LYS A 72 -5.74 2.98 -1.24
C LYS A 72 -7.08 2.23 -1.18
N ALA A 73 -7.46 1.74 0.00
CA ALA A 73 -8.74 1.07 0.18
C ALA A 73 -9.95 1.97 -0.12
N LEU A 74 -9.87 3.27 0.20
CA LEU A 74 -10.91 4.23 -0.16
C LEU A 74 -10.94 4.49 -1.68
N LEU A 75 -9.78 4.62 -2.33
CA LEU A 75 -9.70 4.79 -3.79
C LEU A 75 -10.27 3.58 -4.53
N ASP A 76 -9.96 2.36 -4.08
CA ASP A 76 -10.51 1.14 -4.65
C ASP A 76 -12.06 1.08 -4.52
N LEU A 77 -12.62 1.69 -3.47
CA LEU A 77 -14.08 1.86 -3.32
C LEU A 77 -14.63 2.98 -4.21
N ALA A 78 -13.80 3.95 -4.59
CA ALA A 78 -14.16 5.12 -5.40
C ALA A 78 -14.19 4.83 -6.90
N GLU A 79 -13.39 3.87 -7.37
CA GLU A 79 -13.34 3.46 -8.78
C GLU A 79 -14.70 3.00 -9.35
N GLY A 80 -15.71 2.76 -8.51
CA GLY A 80 -17.09 2.44 -8.92
C GLY A 80 -18.17 3.44 -8.49
N GLN A 81 -17.79 4.61 -7.97
CA GLN A 81 -18.72 5.61 -7.42
C GLN A 81 -18.50 7.00 -8.05
N ASP A 82 -18.76 8.05 -7.28
CA ASP A 82 -18.71 9.46 -7.63
C ASP A 82 -17.28 9.93 -8.01
N GLU A 83 -17.18 10.63 -9.14
CA GLU A 83 -15.92 11.15 -9.71
C GLU A 83 -15.30 12.24 -8.82
N ASP A 84 -16.12 13.12 -8.22
CA ASP A 84 -15.65 14.19 -7.32
C ASP A 84 -15.08 13.61 -6.02
N TRP A 85 -15.62 12.46 -5.59
CA TRP A 85 -15.10 11.75 -4.42
C TRP A 85 -13.74 11.11 -4.70
N ALA A 86 -13.58 10.45 -5.85
CA ALA A 86 -12.30 9.89 -6.29
C ALA A 86 -11.21 10.97 -6.38
N ASP A 87 -11.54 12.14 -6.94
CA ASP A 87 -10.64 13.28 -7.04
C ASP A 87 -10.19 13.81 -5.67
N SER A 88 -11.13 13.89 -4.72
CA SER A 88 -10.84 14.29 -3.35
C SER A 88 -9.86 13.33 -2.67
N LEU A 89 -10.02 12.02 -2.89
CA LEU A 89 -9.12 10.99 -2.37
C LEU A 89 -7.74 11.04 -3.04
N HIS A 90 -7.68 11.28 -4.35
CA HIS A 90 -6.41 11.49 -5.06
C HIS A 90 -5.66 12.70 -4.51
N MET A 91 -6.36 13.80 -4.22
CA MET A 91 -5.77 14.98 -3.59
C MET A 91 -5.18 14.63 -2.21
N LEU A 92 -5.90 13.89 -1.36
CA LEU A 92 -5.39 13.44 -0.06
C LEU A 92 -4.18 12.51 -0.18
N SER A 93 -4.17 11.62 -1.18
CA SER A 93 -3.02 10.77 -1.49
C SER A 93 -1.77 11.59 -1.82
N ASN A 94 -1.92 12.60 -2.68
CA ASN A 94 -0.82 13.50 -3.04
C ASN A 94 -0.30 14.29 -1.83
N GLN A 95 -1.21 14.78 -0.97
CA GLN A 95 -0.83 15.48 0.26
C GLN A 95 -0.05 14.58 1.23
N TRP A 96 -0.46 13.32 1.36
CA TRP A 96 0.22 12.33 2.19
C TRP A 96 1.64 12.03 1.66
N GLN A 97 1.78 11.84 0.35
CA GLN A 97 3.08 11.59 -0.27
C GLN A 97 4.02 12.79 -0.13
N ASP A 98 3.53 14.02 -0.35
CA ASP A 98 4.31 15.24 -0.18
C ASP A 98 4.75 15.42 1.29
N LEU A 99 3.84 15.17 2.25
CA LEU A 99 4.16 15.20 3.67
C LEU A 99 5.30 14.22 4.02
N ASN A 100 5.17 12.95 3.63
CA ASN A 100 6.19 11.93 3.89
C ASN A 100 7.52 12.28 3.23
N LYS A 101 7.48 12.84 2.01
CA LYS A 101 8.69 13.30 1.31
C LYS A 101 9.36 14.42 2.09
N ARG A 102 8.62 15.43 2.55
CA ARG A 102 9.17 16.55 3.32
C ARG A 102 9.73 16.10 4.67
N GLU A 103 9.04 15.19 5.35
CA GLU A 103 9.48 14.61 6.63
C GLU A 103 10.78 13.82 6.45
N ARG A 104 10.85 12.97 5.43
CA ARG A 104 12.07 12.19 5.10
C ARG A 104 13.26 13.07 4.73
N LEU A 105 13.01 14.21 4.08
CA LEU A 105 14.04 15.17 3.71
C LEU A 105 14.42 16.12 4.86
N GLY A 106 13.73 16.04 6.02
CA GLY A 106 13.92 17.00 7.12
C GLY A 106 13.50 18.43 6.74
N ALA A 107 12.67 18.60 5.70
CA ALA A 107 12.23 19.89 5.19
C ALA A 107 11.03 20.48 5.97
N ILE A 108 10.55 19.76 6.99
CA ILE A 108 9.44 20.17 7.85
C ILE A 108 9.74 19.75 9.29
N ALA A 109 9.34 20.59 10.26
CA ALA A 109 9.46 20.25 11.66
C ALA A 109 8.49 19.12 12.03
N TYR A 110 8.87 18.29 13.00
CA TYR A 110 8.05 17.17 13.47
C TYR A 110 6.67 17.61 13.98
N SER A 111 6.59 18.75 14.67
CA SER A 111 5.33 19.34 15.14
C SER A 111 4.39 19.66 13.98
N ASP A 112 4.91 20.28 12.92
CA ASP A 112 4.13 20.66 11.75
C ASP A 112 3.70 19.43 10.94
N ALA A 113 4.59 18.43 10.84
CA ALA A 113 4.28 17.15 10.21
C ALA A 113 3.15 16.42 10.95
N THR A 114 3.17 16.46 12.29
CA THR A 114 2.12 15.88 13.14
C THR A 114 0.78 16.56 12.92
N VAL A 115 0.74 17.90 12.87
CA VAL A 115 -0.48 18.66 12.59
C VAL A 115 -1.05 18.29 11.21
N ARG A 116 -0.22 18.27 10.17
CA ARG A 116 -0.64 17.89 8.82
C ARG A 116 -1.14 16.45 8.73
N ARG A 117 -0.45 15.51 9.39
CA ARG A 117 -0.89 14.11 9.49
C ARG A 117 -2.27 14.00 10.12
N ASN A 118 -2.51 14.73 11.21
CA ASN A 118 -3.82 14.75 11.86
C ASN A 118 -4.90 15.34 10.96
N GLN A 119 -4.61 16.41 10.21
CA GLN A 119 -5.54 17.00 9.24
C GLN A 119 -5.93 15.98 8.16
N ILE A 120 -4.94 15.29 7.56
CA ILE A 120 -5.19 14.24 6.56
C ILE A 120 -6.04 13.11 7.15
N ILE A 121 -5.73 12.66 8.37
CA ILE A 121 -6.51 11.63 9.07
C ILE A 121 -7.96 12.05 9.26
N GLN A 122 -8.22 13.29 9.68
CA GLN A 122 -9.58 13.79 9.86
C GLN A 122 -10.34 13.87 8.53
N SER A 123 -9.69 14.34 7.46
CA SER A 123 -10.28 14.36 6.13
C SER A 123 -10.63 12.96 5.63
N LEU A 124 -9.80 11.96 5.89
CA LEU A 124 -10.09 10.57 5.52
C LEU A 124 -11.26 9.99 6.32
N LEU A 125 -11.33 10.26 7.62
CA LEU A 125 -12.46 9.84 8.45
C LEU A 125 -13.76 10.49 8.01
N GLN A 126 -13.71 11.76 7.61
CA GLN A 126 -14.86 12.47 7.06
C GLN A 126 -15.29 11.86 5.72
N ALA A 127 -14.36 11.62 4.80
CA ALA A 127 -14.64 10.97 3.52
C ALA A 127 -15.27 9.57 3.70
N ALA A 128 -14.74 8.77 4.64
CA ALA A 128 -15.28 7.46 4.98
C ALA A 128 -16.68 7.53 5.62
N ARG A 129 -17.03 8.65 6.27
CA ARG A 129 -18.36 8.87 6.84
C ARG A 129 -19.38 9.26 5.77
N SER A 130 -19.02 10.16 4.86
CA SER A 130 -19.89 10.57 3.75
C SER A 130 -20.34 9.36 2.92
N LEU A 131 -19.41 8.44 2.65
CA LEU A 131 -19.72 7.18 1.94
C LEU A 131 -20.74 6.28 2.68
N GLN A 132 -20.80 6.37 4.02
CA GLN A 132 -21.75 5.61 4.82
C GLN A 132 -23.14 6.25 4.81
N GLU A 133 -23.24 7.56 4.67
CA GLU A 133 -24.51 8.29 4.69
C GLU A 133 -25.24 8.20 3.33
N GLU A 134 -24.53 7.88 2.25
CA GLU A 134 -25.09 7.70 0.90
C GLU A 134 -25.42 6.23 0.53
N ALA A 135 -25.01 5.26 1.35
CA ALA A 135 -25.25 3.82 1.16
C ALA A 135 -26.47 3.31 1.94
#